data_AF-A0A199W4J6-F1
#
_entry.id   AF-A0A199W4J6-F1
#
_cell.length_a   1.000
_cell.length_b   1.000
_cell.length_c   1.000
_cell.angle_alpha   90.00
_cell.angle_beta   90.00
_cell.angle_gamma   90.00
#
_symmetry.space_group_name_H-M   'P 1'
#
loop_
_entity.id
_entity.type
_entity.pdbx_description
1 polymer ?
#
loop_
_entity_poly.entity_id
_entity_poly.type
_entity_poly.pdbx_seq_one_letter_code
_entity_poly.pdbx_strand_id
1 'polypeptide(L)'
;MLEIKVSSTSKIHASIPSSPILTQPGVDAQSLNAAIRFASTSVAKRSSGGFFSWLTGGRSNQLPPLDFPLPGVMLPPPLPDYVEPAKTRITTLANGVKIASETSPLEKMKAELGEISSNPQGLLLEAIHSAGYSGALANPLIAPESAINKLNSTILEEFVAENYTASRIVLAASGVEHDELVSIAEPLLSDLPNVSQCEEPKSAYVGGEYRCQADSSKTHVALAFEVPGGWRKEKDAMTLTVLQMLMGGGGSFSAGGPGKGMFSRLYLRVLNEFPQIQAFSAFNSIYNDTGVFGIHATTGSEFAPKAVDLAARELLSIATPGQVDQAQLDRAKESAKSAVLMYLESRIVASEDIGRQVLTYGERKPVEHFLKAIDGVTLKDMTSLAEKIISLPLTMASWGDVIHVPSYESVSRKFLAK
;
A
#
# COMPACT_ATOMS: atom_id res chain seq x y z
N MET A 1 3.65 -13.29 -0.36
CA MET A 1 4.09 -12.01 0.23
C MET A 1 3.18 -10.95 -0.37
N LEU A 2 2.15 -10.52 0.39
CA LEU A 2 1.12 -9.58 -0.09
C LEU A 2 1.66 -8.14 -0.02
N GLU A 3 1.59 -7.45 -1.15
CA GLU A 3 1.91 -6.04 -1.31
C GLU A 3 0.64 -5.23 -1.06
N ILE A 4 0.59 -4.43 0.01
CA ILE A 4 -0.52 -3.48 0.19
C ILE A 4 -0.24 -2.26 -0.68
N LYS A 5 -0.89 -2.27 -1.85
CA LYS A 5 -1.17 -1.07 -2.63
C LYS A 5 -2.25 -0.28 -1.90
N VAL A 6 -1.88 0.69 -1.07
CA VAL A 6 -2.87 1.65 -0.53
C VAL A 6 -3.25 2.63 -1.65
N SER A 7 -4.18 2.20 -2.52
CA SER A 7 -4.90 3.09 -3.41
C SER A 7 -6.04 3.74 -2.62
N SER A 8 -5.95 5.05 -2.39
CA SER A 8 -7.06 5.80 -1.80
C SER A 8 -8.22 5.90 -2.80
N THR A 9 -9.18 4.98 -2.72
CA THR A 9 -10.51 5.17 -3.29
C THR A 9 -11.55 4.64 -2.32
N SER A 10 -11.94 5.47 -1.35
CA SER A 10 -13.16 5.28 -0.58
C SER A 10 -14.36 5.50 -1.50
N LYS A 11 -14.96 4.41 -2.02
CA LYS A 11 -16.35 4.43 -2.49
C LYS A 11 -17.18 3.60 -1.52
N ILE A 12 -17.93 4.29 -0.67
CA ILE A 12 -19.00 3.70 0.12
C ILE A 12 -20.11 3.34 -0.87
N HIS A 13 -20.36 2.05 -1.09
CA HIS A 13 -21.56 1.56 -1.75
C HIS A 13 -22.60 1.23 -0.69
N ALA A 14 -23.54 2.15 -0.47
CA ALA A 14 -24.81 1.83 0.16
C ALA A 14 -25.76 1.34 -0.95
N SER A 15 -26.10 0.05 -0.90
CA SER A 15 -27.08 -0.59 -1.78
C SER A 15 -28.49 -0.12 -1.41
N ILE A 16 -29.10 0.69 -2.28
CA ILE A 16 -30.53 1.01 -2.25
C ILE A 16 -31.16 0.33 -3.49
N PRO A 17 -32.22 -0.47 -3.34
CA PRO A 17 -32.82 -1.18 -4.47
C PRO A 17 -33.52 -0.21 -5.42
N SER A 18 -33.24 -0.38 -6.71
CA SER A 18 -33.79 0.39 -7.83
C SER A 18 -35.23 -0.03 -8.17
N SER A 19 -36.11 0.96 -8.30
CA SER A 19 -37.40 0.86 -9.02
C SER A 19 -37.37 1.82 -10.21
N PRO A 20 -38.01 1.50 -11.36
CA PRO A 20 -37.69 2.12 -12.64
C PRO A 20 -38.62 3.28 -12.97
N ILE A 21 -38.11 4.45 -13.38
CA ILE A 21 -38.91 5.50 -14.04
C ILE A 21 -38.14 6.19 -15.18
N LEU A 22 -38.90 6.43 -16.24
CA LEU A 22 -38.69 6.95 -17.59
C LEU A 22 -37.89 8.28 -17.78
N THR A 23 -37.12 8.28 -18.87
CA THR A 23 -36.84 9.31 -19.92
C THR A 23 -37.00 10.84 -19.69
N GLN A 24 -35.87 11.55 -19.93
CA GLN A 24 -35.66 12.80 -20.72
C GLN A 24 -36.09 14.20 -20.13
N PRO A 25 -35.63 15.37 -20.66
CA PRO A 25 -34.30 15.99 -20.39
C PRO A 25 -34.34 17.52 -20.09
N GLY A 26 -33.22 18.07 -19.57
CA GLY A 26 -32.83 19.48 -19.82
C GLY A 26 -32.80 20.49 -18.65
N VAL A 27 -31.89 21.46 -18.83
CA VAL A 27 -31.87 22.85 -18.32
C VAL A 27 -31.01 23.18 -17.08
N ASP A 28 -29.88 23.81 -17.40
CA ASP A 28 -29.20 24.99 -16.84
C ASP A 28 -28.72 25.15 -15.39
N ALA A 29 -27.48 25.65 -15.36
CA ALA A 29 -26.76 26.23 -14.24
C ALA A 29 -27.27 27.65 -13.91
N GLN A 30 -27.49 27.94 -12.63
CA GLN A 30 -27.03 29.16 -11.94
C GLN A 30 -27.57 29.25 -10.50
N SER A 31 -26.75 29.85 -9.65
CA SER A 31 -27.05 30.45 -8.34
C SER A 31 -27.12 29.52 -7.12
N LEU A 32 -26.11 29.65 -6.25
CA LEU A 32 -26.36 29.82 -4.82
C LEU A 32 -25.22 30.63 -4.20
N ASN A 33 -25.42 31.94 -4.23
CA ASN A 33 -24.72 32.90 -3.40
C ASN A 33 -25.57 33.11 -2.15
N ALA A 34 -24.91 33.05 -0.99
CA ALA A 34 -25.25 33.70 0.27
C ALA A 34 -26.64 33.46 0.91
N ALA A 35 -26.57 32.99 2.16
CA ALA A 35 -27.04 33.72 3.34
C ALA A 35 -28.07 32.98 4.22
N ILE A 36 -27.70 32.97 5.51
CA ILE A 36 -28.58 33.19 6.67
C ILE A 36 -29.38 31.97 7.19
N ARG A 37 -28.91 31.55 8.37
CA ARG A 37 -29.70 31.10 9.53
C ARG A 37 -31.22 31.22 9.34
N PHE A 38 -31.88 30.09 9.20
CA PHE A 38 -33.14 29.84 9.88
C PHE A 38 -33.00 28.55 10.68
N ALA A 39 -32.75 28.72 11.98
CA ALA A 39 -33.06 27.70 12.95
C ALA A 39 -34.59 27.54 12.91
N SER A 40 -35.08 26.47 12.30
CA SER A 40 -36.47 26.08 12.47
C SER A 40 -36.68 25.69 13.93
N THR A 41 -37.31 26.60 14.67
CA THR A 41 -37.94 26.33 15.95
C THR A 41 -39.05 25.30 15.73
N SER A 42 -38.71 24.02 15.80
CA SER A 42 -39.71 23.03 16.19
C SER A 42 -39.98 23.26 17.67
N VAL A 43 -41.08 23.95 17.95
CA VAL A 43 -41.71 23.96 19.27
C VAL A 43 -41.98 22.49 19.60
N ALA A 44 -41.09 21.89 20.38
CA ALA A 44 -41.36 20.60 21.01
C ALA A 44 -42.63 20.80 21.84
N LYS A 45 -43.71 20.14 21.42
CA LYS A 45 -44.92 20.03 22.25
C LYS A 45 -44.46 19.57 23.62
N ARG A 46 -44.60 20.44 24.63
CA ARG A 46 -44.58 20.02 26.03
C ARG A 46 -45.63 18.92 26.14
N SER A 47 -45.17 17.70 26.39
CA SER A 47 -46.06 16.67 26.93
C SER A 47 -46.56 17.24 28.25
N SER A 48 -47.85 17.56 28.30
CA SER A 48 -48.54 17.87 29.54
C SER A 48 -48.47 16.60 30.38
N GLY A 49 -47.54 16.55 31.32
CA GLY A 49 -47.53 15.55 32.37
C GLY A 49 -48.91 15.56 33.03
N GLY A 50 -49.63 14.45 32.87
CA GLY A 50 -50.95 14.29 33.46
C GLY A 50 -50.87 14.50 34.97
N PHE A 51 -51.87 15.20 35.50
CA PHE A 51 -52.06 15.56 36.91
C PHE A 51 -51.92 14.38 37.90
N PHE A 52 -51.93 13.13 37.42
CA PHE A 52 -51.82 11.91 38.22
C PHE A 52 -50.39 11.33 38.38
N SER A 53 -49.37 11.79 37.64
CA SER A 53 -48.00 11.22 37.75
C SER A 53 -47.26 11.62 39.03
N TRP A 54 -47.63 12.75 39.64
CA TRP A 54 -47.04 13.24 40.88
C TRP A 54 -47.52 12.47 42.14
N LEU A 55 -48.68 11.81 42.07
CA LEU A 55 -49.31 11.15 43.23
C LEU A 55 -48.88 9.69 43.44
N THR A 56 -48.13 9.09 42.52
CA THR A 56 -47.68 7.69 42.63
C THR A 56 -46.22 7.51 42.23
N GLY A 57 -45.29 8.21 42.88
CA GLY A 57 -43.87 7.81 43.01
C GLY A 57 -43.12 7.35 41.75
N GLY A 58 -43.56 7.76 40.55
CA GLY A 58 -43.03 7.24 39.30
C GLY A 58 -41.73 7.93 38.95
N ARG A 59 -40.60 7.29 39.25
CA ARG A 59 -39.30 7.70 38.70
C ARG A 59 -39.35 7.50 37.18
N SER A 60 -39.59 8.58 36.46
CA SER A 60 -39.30 8.68 35.03
C SER A 60 -37.81 8.41 34.84
N ASN A 61 -37.46 7.28 34.21
CA ASN A 61 -36.11 7.03 33.68
C ASN A 61 -35.84 7.93 32.46
N GLN A 62 -35.96 9.24 32.62
CA GLN A 62 -35.51 10.18 31.60
C GLN A 62 -33.99 10.29 31.74
N LEU A 63 -33.28 9.71 30.79
CA LEU A 63 -31.87 10.02 30.59
C LEU A 63 -31.74 11.54 30.37
N PRO A 64 -30.69 12.18 30.93
CA PRO A 64 -30.45 13.58 30.64
C PRO A 64 -30.25 13.78 29.13
N PRO A 65 -30.59 14.97 28.60
CA PRO A 65 -30.17 15.38 27.27
C PRO A 65 -28.65 15.15 27.06
N LEU A 66 -28.22 14.82 25.84
CA LEU A 66 -26.83 14.41 25.54
C LEU A 66 -25.79 15.50 25.81
N ASP A 67 -26.22 16.74 26.04
CA ASP A 67 -25.43 17.89 26.46
C ASP A 67 -25.15 17.92 27.99
N PHE A 68 -25.74 17.02 28.78
CA PHE A 68 -25.49 16.90 30.21
C PHE A 68 -24.90 15.53 30.58
N PRO A 69 -23.91 15.48 31.49
CA PRO A 69 -23.29 14.23 31.91
C PRO A 69 -24.31 13.33 32.63
N LEU A 70 -24.19 12.03 32.41
CA LEU A 70 -25.01 11.01 33.07
C LEU A 70 -24.71 10.96 34.58
N PRO A 71 -25.71 11.20 35.46
CA PRO A 71 -25.53 11.12 36.90
C PRO A 71 -25.10 9.73 37.35
N GLY A 72 -24.15 9.65 38.28
CA GLY A 72 -23.70 8.38 38.87
C GLY A 72 -22.68 7.60 38.03
N VAL A 73 -22.25 8.11 36.88
CA VAL A 73 -21.13 7.51 36.12
C VAL A 73 -19.81 7.93 36.75
N MET A 74 -19.04 6.95 37.22
CA MET A 74 -17.65 7.16 37.62
C MET A 74 -16.76 7.07 36.38
N LEU A 75 -16.12 8.18 36.02
CA LEU A 75 -15.13 8.20 34.95
C LEU A 75 -13.78 7.72 35.51
N PRO A 76 -13.05 6.84 34.79
CA PRO A 76 -11.68 6.51 35.17
C PRO A 76 -10.81 7.78 35.09
N PRO A 77 -9.71 7.86 35.88
CA PRO A 77 -8.78 8.96 35.76
C PRO A 77 -8.22 9.03 34.33
N PRO A 78 -7.98 10.24 33.80
CA PRO A 78 -7.35 10.38 32.49
C PRO A 78 -5.93 9.81 32.52
N LEU A 79 -5.43 9.40 31.36
CA LEU A 79 -4.02 9.06 31.19
C LEU A 79 -3.16 10.34 31.35
N PRO A 80 -1.88 10.21 31.75
CA PRO A 80 -0.94 11.33 31.74
C PRO A 80 -0.76 11.91 30.33
N ASP A 81 -0.43 13.20 30.23
CA ASP A 81 -0.20 13.89 28.94
C ASP A 81 0.89 13.23 28.09
N TYR A 82 1.84 12.56 28.73
CA TYR A 82 2.88 11.77 28.10
C TYR A 82 2.81 10.32 28.60
N VAL A 83 2.44 9.41 27.71
CA VAL A 83 2.56 7.98 27.92
C VAL A 83 3.78 7.50 27.13
N GLU A 84 4.78 6.96 27.80
CA GLU A 84 5.95 6.41 27.11
C GLU A 84 5.53 5.32 26.12
N PRO A 85 6.08 5.30 24.89
CA PRO A 85 5.81 4.23 23.95
C PRO A 85 6.15 2.88 24.57
N ALA A 86 5.21 1.93 24.53
CA ALA A 86 5.46 0.59 25.03
C ALA A 86 6.63 -0.06 24.29
N LYS A 87 7.64 -0.54 25.02
CA LYS A 87 8.75 -1.31 24.45
C LYS A 87 8.19 -2.61 23.87
N THR A 88 8.44 -2.87 22.59
CA THR A 88 8.04 -4.13 21.95
C THR A 88 8.75 -5.29 22.64
N ARG A 89 7.99 -6.12 23.37
CA ARG A 89 8.48 -7.38 23.93
C ARG A 89 8.28 -8.49 22.92
N ILE A 90 9.33 -9.25 22.67
CA ILE A 90 9.32 -10.42 21.80
C ILE A 90 9.61 -11.61 22.70
N THR A 91 8.60 -12.44 22.95
CA THR A 91 8.82 -13.78 23.47
C THR A 91 8.82 -14.73 22.29
N THR A 92 9.95 -15.39 22.10
CA THR A 92 10.02 -16.60 21.30
C THR A 92 9.53 -17.72 22.21
N LEU A 93 8.37 -18.31 21.91
CA LEU A 93 7.94 -19.53 22.58
C LEU A 93 9.04 -20.59 22.42
N ALA A 94 9.09 -21.60 23.29
CA ALA A 94 10.10 -22.66 23.22
C ALA A 94 10.18 -23.33 21.83
N ASN A 95 9.13 -23.20 21.01
CA ASN A 95 9.07 -23.67 19.64
C ASN A 95 9.06 -22.57 18.55
N GLY A 96 8.93 -21.27 18.86
CA GLY A 96 9.15 -20.17 17.92
C GLY A 96 7.92 -19.45 17.31
N VAL A 97 6.70 -19.84 17.68
CA VAL A 97 5.44 -19.43 16.99
C VAL A 97 4.81 -18.17 17.54
N LYS A 98 4.05 -17.45 16.68
CA LYS A 98 3.17 -16.35 17.05
C LYS A 98 1.98 -16.08 15.93
N ILE A 99 0.70 -15.61 16.18
CA ILE A 99 -0.64 -15.76 15.46
C ILE A 99 -1.38 -14.54 14.73
N ALA A 100 -2.25 -14.78 13.69
CA ALA A 100 -3.58 -14.11 13.36
C ALA A 100 -4.32 -14.79 12.14
N SER A 101 -5.68 -14.75 11.99
CA SER A 101 -6.42 -15.36 10.83
C SER A 101 -7.86 -14.85 10.48
N GLU A 102 -8.33 -15.14 9.24
CA GLU A 102 -9.74 -15.24 8.77
C GLU A 102 -9.89 -16.28 7.61
N THR A 103 -11.12 -16.70 7.25
CA THR A 103 -11.42 -17.77 6.25
C THR A 103 -12.19 -17.27 5.02
N SER A 104 -11.82 -17.71 3.79
CA SER A 104 -12.58 -17.44 2.55
C SER A 104 -12.75 -18.68 1.63
N PRO A 105 -13.89 -18.82 0.90
CA PRO A 105 -14.15 -19.95 -0.01
C PRO A 105 -13.62 -19.77 -1.45
N LEU A 106 -13.19 -20.88 -2.08
CA LEU A 106 -12.55 -20.97 -3.40
C LEU A 106 -13.36 -20.40 -4.59
N GLU A 107 -14.70 -20.44 -4.56
CA GLU A 107 -15.54 -19.85 -5.63
C GLU A 107 -15.36 -18.33 -5.75
N LYS A 108 -14.97 -17.65 -4.67
CA LYS A 108 -14.62 -16.23 -4.72
C LYS A 108 -13.37 -15.97 -5.55
N MET A 109 -12.38 -16.88 -5.53
CA MET A 109 -11.11 -16.65 -6.25
C MET A 109 -11.31 -16.58 -7.77
N LYS A 110 -12.22 -17.36 -8.34
CA LYS A 110 -12.53 -17.30 -9.79
C LYS A 110 -13.24 -15.99 -10.16
N ALA A 111 -14.15 -15.51 -9.31
CA ALA A 111 -14.79 -14.22 -9.49
C ALA A 111 -13.78 -13.07 -9.35
N GLU A 112 -12.90 -13.15 -8.34
CA GLU A 112 -11.81 -12.20 -8.10
C GLU A 112 -10.81 -12.16 -9.26
N LEU A 113 -10.50 -13.28 -9.92
CA LEU A 113 -9.67 -13.27 -11.13
C LEU A 113 -10.27 -12.38 -12.24
N GLY A 114 -11.58 -12.48 -12.44
CA GLY A 114 -12.30 -11.61 -13.38
C GLY A 114 -12.19 -10.14 -12.98
N GLU A 115 -12.31 -9.83 -11.69
CA GLU A 115 -12.14 -8.47 -11.16
C GLU A 115 -10.70 -7.96 -11.26
N ILE A 116 -9.68 -8.81 -11.06
CA ILE A 116 -8.28 -8.41 -11.17
C ILE A 116 -7.92 -8.01 -12.60
N SER A 117 -8.58 -8.61 -13.60
CA SER A 117 -8.44 -8.18 -15.00
C SER A 117 -8.81 -6.69 -15.20
N SER A 118 -9.64 -6.13 -14.31
CA SER A 118 -10.03 -4.72 -14.31
C SER A 118 -9.05 -3.78 -13.58
N ASN A 119 -7.99 -4.32 -12.96
CA ASN A 119 -6.92 -3.57 -12.27
C ASN A 119 -5.59 -3.68 -13.02
N PRO A 120 -5.40 -2.92 -14.11
CA PRO A 120 -4.21 -3.03 -14.97
C PRO A 120 -2.91 -2.69 -14.24
N GLN A 121 -2.94 -1.86 -13.20
CA GLN A 121 -1.73 -1.56 -12.44
C GLN A 121 -1.29 -2.73 -11.54
N GLY A 122 -2.21 -3.60 -11.10
CA GLY A 122 -1.86 -4.84 -10.40
C GLY A 122 -1.24 -5.86 -11.37
N LEU A 123 -1.89 -6.03 -12.53
CA LEU A 123 -1.39 -6.90 -13.60
C LEU A 123 0.00 -6.51 -14.10
N LEU A 124 0.27 -5.22 -14.26
CA LEU A 124 1.59 -4.76 -14.67
C LEU A 124 2.68 -5.13 -13.66
N LEU A 125 2.37 -5.10 -12.37
CA LEU A 125 3.37 -5.41 -11.36
C LEU A 125 3.67 -6.92 -11.32
N GLU A 126 2.66 -7.77 -11.45
CA GLU A 126 2.85 -9.21 -11.67
C GLU A 126 3.65 -9.48 -12.96
N ALA A 127 3.34 -8.77 -14.04
CA ALA A 127 4.05 -8.89 -15.31
C ALA A 127 5.52 -8.48 -15.19
N ILE A 128 5.83 -7.42 -14.43
CA ILE A 128 7.21 -7.01 -14.15
C ILE A 128 7.94 -8.11 -13.37
N HIS A 129 7.32 -8.73 -12.36
CA HIS A 129 7.96 -9.81 -11.61
C HIS A 129 8.16 -11.05 -12.47
N SER A 130 7.14 -11.47 -13.20
CA SER A 130 7.18 -12.65 -14.07
C SER A 130 8.20 -12.51 -15.22
N ALA A 131 8.33 -11.32 -15.81
CA ALA A 131 9.30 -11.08 -16.87
C ALA A 131 10.71 -10.80 -16.34
N GLY A 132 10.83 -10.03 -15.26
CA GLY A 132 12.11 -9.54 -14.75
C GLY A 132 12.91 -10.55 -13.93
N TYR A 133 12.23 -11.51 -13.29
CA TYR A 133 12.88 -12.55 -12.49
C TYR A 133 12.84 -13.92 -13.16
N SER A 134 13.79 -14.75 -12.76
CA SER A 134 13.75 -16.20 -12.93
C SER A 134 13.79 -16.87 -11.55
N GLY A 135 13.14 -18.03 -11.41
CA GLY A 135 13.05 -18.75 -10.14
C GLY A 135 11.93 -18.24 -9.23
N ALA A 136 12.20 -18.13 -7.93
CA ALA A 136 11.15 -18.01 -6.92
C ALA A 136 10.26 -16.77 -7.04
N LEU A 137 10.82 -15.60 -7.35
CA LEU A 137 10.08 -14.34 -7.48
C LEU A 137 9.36 -14.19 -8.83
N ALA A 138 9.61 -15.09 -9.78
CA ALA A 138 8.88 -15.14 -11.05
C ALA A 138 7.56 -15.92 -10.94
N ASN A 139 7.37 -16.65 -9.84
CA ASN A 139 6.12 -17.38 -9.60
C ASN A 139 4.98 -16.38 -9.41
N PRO A 140 3.85 -16.57 -10.11
CA PRO A 140 2.74 -15.63 -10.06
C PRO A 140 2.09 -15.63 -8.67
N LEU A 141 1.81 -14.44 -8.13
CA LEU A 141 1.06 -14.32 -6.89
C LEU A 141 -0.42 -14.64 -7.12
N ILE A 142 -0.93 -14.24 -8.29
CA ILE A 142 -2.29 -14.55 -8.72
C ILE A 142 -2.28 -15.87 -9.49
N ALA A 143 -2.89 -16.89 -8.92
CA ALA A 143 -2.91 -18.22 -9.51
C ALA A 143 -3.56 -18.19 -10.91
N PRO A 144 -2.87 -18.67 -11.96
CA PRO A 144 -3.48 -18.78 -13.27
C PRO A 144 -4.62 -19.79 -13.25
N GLU A 145 -5.60 -19.65 -14.15
CA GLU A 145 -6.78 -20.52 -14.18
C GLU A 145 -6.40 -22.01 -14.28
N SER A 146 -5.33 -22.33 -15.02
CA SER A 146 -4.79 -23.68 -15.15
C SER A 146 -4.24 -24.25 -13.83
N ALA A 147 -3.78 -23.40 -12.91
CA ALA A 147 -3.36 -23.80 -11.57
C ALA A 147 -4.56 -23.92 -10.63
N ILE A 148 -5.51 -22.97 -10.68
CA ILE A 148 -6.72 -23.01 -9.83
C ILE A 148 -7.49 -24.31 -10.03
N ASN A 149 -7.65 -24.77 -11.27
CA ASN A 149 -8.37 -26.01 -11.56
C ASN A 149 -7.63 -27.28 -11.07
N LYS A 150 -6.36 -27.17 -10.66
CA LYS A 150 -5.57 -28.27 -10.09
C LYS A 150 -5.51 -28.21 -8.56
N LEU A 151 -5.80 -27.06 -7.95
CA LEU A 151 -5.81 -26.90 -6.50
C LEU A 151 -6.93 -27.75 -5.89
N ASN A 152 -6.62 -28.45 -4.80
CA ASN A 152 -7.56 -29.22 -4.02
C ASN A 152 -7.14 -29.21 -2.54
N SER A 153 -8.01 -29.70 -1.64
CA SER A 153 -7.77 -29.67 -0.20
C SER A 153 -6.49 -30.40 0.20
N THR A 154 -6.20 -31.55 -0.39
CA THR A 154 -5.00 -32.33 -0.06
C THR A 154 -3.71 -31.56 -0.37
N ILE A 155 -3.62 -30.91 -1.54
CA ILE A 155 -2.46 -30.08 -1.90
C ILE A 155 -2.30 -28.91 -0.91
N LEU A 156 -3.40 -28.30 -0.47
CA LEU A 156 -3.36 -27.18 0.47
C LEU A 156 -2.95 -27.65 1.88
N GLU A 157 -3.46 -28.79 2.33
CA GLU A 157 -3.09 -29.40 3.62
C GLU A 157 -1.60 -29.78 3.65
N GLU A 158 -1.09 -30.39 2.57
CA GLU A 158 0.34 -30.69 2.41
C GLU A 158 1.18 -29.42 2.42
N PHE A 159 0.78 -28.40 1.65
CA PHE A 159 1.48 -27.11 1.62
C PHE A 159 1.53 -26.46 3.01
N VAL A 160 0.41 -26.45 3.75
CA VAL A 160 0.34 -25.90 5.11
C VAL A 160 1.24 -26.72 6.05
N ALA A 161 1.15 -28.05 6.02
CA ALA A 161 1.97 -28.93 6.87
C ALA A 161 3.48 -28.72 6.63
N GLU A 162 3.89 -28.52 5.39
CA GLU A 162 5.28 -28.27 5.03
C GLU A 162 5.75 -26.83 5.32
N ASN A 163 4.85 -25.84 5.22
CA ASN A 163 5.24 -24.42 5.26
C ASN A 163 4.93 -23.69 6.56
N TYR A 164 3.93 -24.14 7.34
CA TYR A 164 3.48 -23.47 8.55
C TYR A 164 4.18 -24.09 9.76
N THR A 165 5.51 -23.97 9.77
CA THR A 165 6.38 -24.50 10.82
C THR A 165 6.66 -23.45 11.87
N ALA A 166 6.97 -23.90 13.09
CA ALA A 166 7.07 -23.01 14.23
C ALA A 166 8.14 -21.91 14.08
N SER A 167 9.23 -22.21 13.38
CA SER A 167 10.32 -21.28 13.03
C SER A 167 9.96 -20.14 12.05
N ARG A 168 8.76 -20.15 11.45
CA ARG A 168 8.34 -19.20 10.39
C ARG A 168 7.06 -18.43 10.70
N ILE A 169 6.57 -18.47 11.94
CA ILE A 169 5.25 -17.93 12.31
C ILE A 169 5.38 -16.78 13.34
N VAL A 170 4.81 -15.59 13.04
CA VAL A 170 4.88 -14.36 13.88
C VAL A 170 3.48 -13.76 14.26
N LEU A 171 3.21 -13.54 15.57
CA LEU A 171 2.06 -12.97 16.33
C LEU A 171 2.61 -11.62 16.60
N ALA A 172 1.92 -10.65 16.06
CA ALA A 172 2.09 -9.31 16.48
C ALA A 172 0.78 -8.88 17.08
N ALA A 173 0.87 -8.29 18.27
CA ALA A 173 -0.26 -7.62 18.91
C ALA A 173 0.15 -6.18 19.20
N SER A 174 -0.83 -5.28 19.10
CA SER A 174 -0.68 -3.87 19.47
C SER A 174 -1.81 -3.50 20.41
N GLY A 175 -1.48 -2.98 21.60
CA GLY A 175 -2.46 -2.65 22.64
C GLY A 175 -2.96 -3.85 23.45
N VAL A 176 -2.14 -4.91 23.60
CA VAL A 176 -2.41 -6.09 24.44
C VAL A 176 -1.24 -6.31 25.39
N GLU A 177 -1.52 -6.64 26.65
CA GLU A 177 -0.48 -6.95 27.63
C GLU A 177 0.24 -8.25 27.26
N HIS A 178 1.57 -8.21 27.32
CA HIS A 178 2.42 -9.26 26.76
C HIS A 178 2.27 -10.59 27.50
N ASP A 179 2.28 -10.56 28.83
CA ASP A 179 2.22 -11.78 29.66
C ASP A 179 0.84 -12.44 29.54
N GLU A 180 -0.22 -11.64 29.41
CA GLU A 180 -1.57 -12.14 29.10
C GLU A 180 -1.61 -12.81 27.73
N LEU A 181 -1.09 -12.16 26.69
CA LEU A 181 -1.02 -12.71 25.34
C LEU A 181 -0.28 -14.05 25.29
N VAL A 182 0.88 -14.14 25.94
CA VAL A 182 1.68 -15.37 26.00
C VAL A 182 0.92 -16.47 26.73
N SER A 183 0.28 -16.16 27.87
CA SER A 183 -0.47 -17.15 28.65
C SER A 183 -1.61 -17.82 27.86
N ILE A 184 -2.20 -17.10 26.90
CA ILE A 184 -3.25 -17.60 26.02
C ILE A 184 -2.66 -18.31 24.80
N ALA A 185 -1.62 -17.75 24.18
CA ALA A 185 -1.07 -18.24 22.93
C ALA A 185 -0.19 -19.50 23.10
N GLU A 186 0.54 -19.60 24.21
CA GLU A 186 1.49 -20.71 24.45
C GLU A 186 0.82 -22.10 24.43
N PRO A 187 -0.30 -22.34 25.14
CA PRO A 187 -1.00 -23.63 25.07
C PRO A 187 -1.55 -23.97 23.67
N LEU A 188 -1.80 -22.96 22.83
CA LEU A 188 -2.39 -23.13 21.49
C LEU A 188 -1.37 -23.38 20.39
N LEU A 189 -0.11 -23.04 20.64
CA LEU A 189 0.94 -23.08 19.60
C LEU A 189 2.10 -23.98 19.96
N SER A 190 2.28 -24.33 21.24
CA SER A 190 3.46 -25.05 21.75
C SER A 190 3.68 -26.43 21.14
N ASP A 191 2.66 -27.02 20.52
CA ASP A 191 2.69 -28.33 19.86
C ASP A 191 3.07 -28.27 18.36
N LEU A 192 3.25 -27.07 17.79
CA LEU A 192 3.66 -26.93 16.39
C LEU A 192 5.07 -27.51 16.13
N PRO A 193 5.28 -28.13 14.96
CA PRO A 193 6.52 -28.83 14.66
C PRO A 193 7.67 -27.83 14.51
N ASN A 194 8.73 -28.08 15.28
CA ASN A 194 10.00 -27.38 15.16
C ASN A 194 10.87 -28.07 14.11
N VAL A 195 10.67 -27.67 12.84
CA VAL A 195 11.44 -28.16 11.70
C VAL A 195 12.58 -27.17 11.41
N SER A 196 13.77 -27.70 11.10
CA SER A 196 14.90 -26.90 10.64
C SER A 196 14.48 -26.04 9.44
N GLN A 197 14.89 -24.77 9.46
CA GLN A 197 14.54 -23.82 8.42
C GLN A 197 15.00 -24.31 7.04
N CYS A 198 14.06 -24.41 6.09
CA CYS A 198 14.37 -24.72 4.71
C CYS A 198 15.15 -23.54 4.08
N GLU A 199 16.04 -23.83 3.13
CA GLU A 199 16.75 -22.77 2.41
C GLU A 199 15.76 -21.85 1.69
N GLU A 200 16.00 -20.54 1.78
CA GLU A 200 15.18 -19.55 1.08
C GLU A 200 15.28 -19.78 -0.44
N PRO A 201 14.14 -19.91 -1.16
CA PRO A 201 14.15 -20.10 -2.60
C PRO A 201 14.87 -18.95 -3.32
N LYS A 202 15.81 -19.30 -4.19
CA LYS A 202 16.62 -18.31 -4.90
C LYS A 202 15.89 -17.77 -6.13
N SER A 203 16.17 -16.51 -6.45
CA SER A 203 15.72 -15.87 -7.68
C SER A 203 16.87 -15.07 -8.28
N ALA A 204 16.92 -14.99 -9.61
CA ALA A 204 17.89 -14.17 -10.32
C ALA A 204 17.13 -13.18 -11.21
N TYR A 205 17.52 -11.92 -11.14
CA TYR A 205 16.98 -10.89 -12.01
C TYR A 205 17.67 -10.93 -13.37
N VAL A 206 16.88 -10.97 -14.43
CA VAL A 206 17.34 -11.16 -15.82
C VAL A 206 16.91 -10.03 -16.75
N GLY A 207 16.01 -9.15 -16.31
CA GLY A 207 15.33 -8.20 -17.20
C GLY A 207 14.33 -8.90 -18.12
N GLY A 208 13.80 -8.21 -19.11
CA GLY A 208 12.91 -8.81 -20.12
C GLY A 208 11.68 -7.98 -20.43
N GLU A 209 10.80 -8.55 -21.26
CA GLU A 209 9.59 -7.89 -21.72
C GLU A 209 8.35 -8.74 -21.48
N TYR A 210 7.28 -8.09 -21.02
CA TYR A 210 5.92 -8.58 -21.08
C TYR A 210 5.04 -7.61 -21.87
N ARG A 211 4.26 -8.14 -22.81
CA ARG A 211 3.36 -7.35 -23.65
C ARG A 211 2.03 -8.07 -23.84
N CYS A 212 0.95 -7.44 -23.39
CA CYS A 212 -0.40 -8.00 -23.48
C CYS A 212 -1.34 -7.02 -24.18
N GLN A 213 -1.84 -7.40 -25.36
CA GLN A 213 -2.91 -6.66 -26.02
C GLN A 213 -4.23 -6.95 -25.31
N ALA A 214 -4.94 -5.90 -24.92
CA ALA A 214 -6.27 -5.98 -24.33
C ALA A 214 -7.20 -4.92 -24.93
N ASP A 215 -8.50 -5.17 -24.89
CA ASP A 215 -9.51 -4.20 -25.33
C ASP A 215 -9.67 -3.11 -24.26
N SER A 216 -8.83 -2.09 -24.37
CA SER A 216 -8.78 -0.95 -23.46
C SER A 216 -8.48 0.33 -24.25
N SER A 217 -9.19 1.41 -23.94
CA SER A 217 -8.91 2.74 -24.49
C SER A 217 -7.61 3.37 -23.96
N LYS A 218 -6.97 2.70 -22.99
CA LYS A 218 -5.75 3.15 -22.32
C LYS A 218 -4.65 2.11 -22.49
N THR A 219 -3.43 2.62 -22.59
CA THR A 219 -2.20 1.84 -22.61
C THR A 219 -1.46 2.08 -21.30
N HIS A 220 -1.13 0.99 -20.64
CA HIS A 220 -0.38 0.97 -19.41
C HIS A 220 1.01 0.43 -19.70
N VAL A 221 2.04 1.15 -19.26
CA VAL A 221 3.44 0.74 -19.45
C VAL A 221 4.19 0.91 -18.13
N ALA A 222 5.04 -0.05 -17.80
CA ALA A 222 5.98 0.03 -16.69
C ALA A 222 7.40 -0.26 -17.18
N LEU A 223 8.35 0.56 -16.77
CA LEU A 223 9.79 0.33 -16.90
C LEU A 223 10.35 0.11 -15.50
N ALA A 224 11.08 -0.96 -15.30
CA ALA A 224 11.63 -1.31 -14.00
C ALA A 224 13.04 -1.90 -14.10
N PHE A 225 13.75 -1.83 -12.99
CA PHE A 225 15.11 -2.31 -12.81
C PHE A 225 15.23 -2.95 -11.43
N GLU A 226 16.19 -3.86 -11.27
CA GLU A 226 16.50 -4.43 -9.97
C GLU A 226 17.17 -3.42 -9.03
N VAL A 227 16.92 -3.60 -7.73
CA VAL A 227 17.67 -2.98 -6.65
C VAL A 227 18.27 -4.09 -5.77
N PRO A 228 19.56 -4.43 -5.95
CA PRO A 228 20.15 -5.57 -5.28
C PRO A 228 20.39 -5.29 -3.79
N GLY A 229 20.13 -6.30 -2.95
CA GLY A 229 20.41 -6.29 -1.51
C GLY A 229 19.15 -6.20 -0.63
N GLY A 230 18.00 -5.79 -1.18
CA GLY A 230 16.71 -5.85 -0.50
C GLY A 230 16.68 -5.17 0.88
N TRP A 231 15.82 -5.68 1.77
CA TRP A 231 15.70 -5.24 3.16
C TRP A 231 16.97 -5.51 3.98
N ARG A 232 17.73 -6.57 3.66
CA ARG A 232 18.99 -6.87 4.36
C ARG A 232 20.04 -5.79 4.13
N LYS A 233 20.00 -5.09 2.98
CA LYS A 233 20.85 -3.93 2.70
C LYS A 233 20.11 -2.62 3.00
N GLU A 234 19.85 -2.40 4.28
CA GLU A 234 18.98 -1.35 4.78
C GLU A 234 19.31 0.08 4.28
N LYS A 235 20.60 0.45 4.18
CA LYS A 235 20.98 1.77 3.65
C LYS A 235 20.47 1.99 2.22
N ASP A 236 20.58 0.98 1.36
CA ASP A 236 20.10 1.05 -0.02
C ASP A 236 18.56 1.06 -0.04
N ALA A 237 17.90 0.28 0.83
CA ALA A 237 16.44 0.28 0.97
C ALA A 237 15.89 1.65 1.40
N MET A 238 16.52 2.31 2.37
CA MET A 238 16.12 3.66 2.81
C MET A 238 16.38 4.71 1.74
N THR A 239 17.53 4.62 1.06
CA THR A 239 17.85 5.49 -0.09
C THR A 239 16.82 5.30 -1.21
N LEU A 240 16.39 4.06 -1.46
CA LEU A 240 15.36 3.75 -2.45
C LEU A 240 13.99 4.32 -2.07
N THR A 241 13.59 4.22 -0.79
CA THR A 241 12.34 4.81 -0.30
C THR A 241 12.35 6.34 -0.45
N VAL A 242 13.46 7.00 -0.13
CA VAL A 242 13.61 8.45 -0.36
C VAL A 242 13.57 8.77 -1.85
N LEU A 243 14.23 7.97 -2.70
CA LEU A 243 14.20 8.14 -4.15
C LEU A 243 12.77 7.99 -4.71
N GLN A 244 12.01 7.00 -4.25
CA GLN A 244 10.62 6.79 -4.65
C GLN A 244 9.74 7.99 -4.23
N MET A 245 9.91 8.49 -3.00
CA MET A 245 9.20 9.67 -2.52
C MET A 245 9.56 10.94 -3.31
N LEU A 246 10.84 11.11 -3.69
CA LEU A 246 11.31 12.23 -4.49
C LEU A 246 10.74 12.21 -5.90
N MET A 247 10.75 11.04 -6.56
CA MET A 247 10.15 10.88 -7.88
C MET A 247 8.63 11.09 -7.79
N GLY A 248 7.98 10.39 -6.86
CA GLY A 248 6.55 10.45 -6.57
C GLY A 248 5.72 10.25 -7.84
N GLY A 249 4.79 11.17 -8.09
CA GLY A 249 3.88 11.14 -9.22
C GLY A 249 2.43 11.05 -8.76
N GLY A 250 1.56 10.49 -9.60
CA GLY A 250 0.16 10.31 -9.26
C GLY A 250 -0.74 10.17 -10.48
N GLY A 251 -2.05 10.30 -10.24
CA GLY A 251 -3.04 10.45 -11.29
C GLY A 251 -3.40 11.92 -11.52
N SER A 252 -3.63 12.30 -12.78
CA SER A 252 -3.98 13.67 -13.18
C SER A 252 -5.31 14.14 -12.60
N PHE A 253 -6.18 13.22 -12.16
CA PHE A 253 -7.51 13.50 -11.61
C PHE A 253 -7.61 13.41 -10.08
N SER A 254 -6.50 13.34 -9.34
CA SER A 254 -6.57 13.30 -7.88
C SER A 254 -7.05 14.64 -7.30
N ALA A 255 -8.28 14.69 -6.81
CA ALA A 255 -8.92 15.87 -6.22
C ALA A 255 -8.52 16.16 -4.75
N GLY A 256 -7.34 15.72 -4.31
CA GLY A 256 -6.83 15.98 -2.96
C GLY A 256 -6.20 17.38 -2.78
N GLY A 257 -6.01 17.79 -1.53
CA GLY A 257 -5.33 19.05 -1.17
C GLY A 257 -3.79 18.95 -1.18
N PRO A 258 -3.10 20.01 -0.71
CA PRO A 258 -1.65 20.01 -0.50
C PRO A 258 -1.18 18.82 0.34
N GLY A 259 0.04 18.35 0.10
CA GLY A 259 0.65 17.21 0.83
C GLY A 259 0.63 15.87 0.09
N LYS A 260 -0.19 15.71 -0.97
CA LYS A 260 -0.28 14.48 -1.77
C LYS A 260 0.88 14.22 -2.76
N GLY A 261 1.99 14.95 -2.63
CA GLY A 261 3.14 14.84 -3.56
C GLY A 261 3.06 15.69 -4.83
N MET A 262 2.24 16.75 -4.88
CA MET A 262 2.14 17.64 -6.06
C MET A 262 3.46 18.32 -6.46
N PHE A 263 4.41 18.43 -5.53
CA PHE A 263 5.74 19.00 -5.76
C PHE A 263 6.81 17.92 -5.97
N SER A 264 6.41 16.66 -6.20
CA SER A 264 7.36 15.61 -6.58
C SER A 264 7.85 15.83 -8.01
N ARG A 265 9.01 15.25 -8.33
CA ARG A 265 9.68 15.46 -9.62
C ARG A 265 8.79 15.08 -10.80
N LEU A 266 8.18 13.89 -10.75
CA LEU A 266 7.35 13.38 -11.83
C LEU A 266 6.03 14.14 -11.95
N TYR A 267 5.47 14.61 -10.84
CA TYR A 267 4.24 15.41 -10.88
C TYR A 267 4.50 16.74 -11.62
N LEU A 268 5.57 17.44 -11.26
CA LEU A 268 5.91 18.74 -11.84
C LEU A 268 6.37 18.65 -13.30
N ARG A 269 7.25 17.69 -13.63
CA ARG A 269 7.88 17.61 -14.96
C ARG A 269 7.06 16.83 -15.98
N VAL A 270 6.13 15.98 -15.52
CA VAL A 270 5.35 15.11 -16.41
C VAL A 270 3.87 15.46 -16.36
N LEU A 271 3.23 15.33 -15.20
CA LEU A 271 1.77 15.49 -15.10
C LEU A 271 1.30 16.93 -15.37
N ASN A 272 2.07 17.94 -14.95
CA ASN A 272 1.74 19.33 -15.26
C ASN A 272 2.03 19.75 -16.71
N GLU A 273 2.96 19.07 -17.38
CA GLU A 273 3.41 19.44 -18.73
C GLU A 273 2.69 18.65 -19.85
N PHE A 274 2.28 17.41 -19.57
CA PHE A 274 1.73 16.48 -20.57
C PHE A 274 0.32 16.02 -20.18
N PRO A 275 -0.73 16.78 -20.54
CA PRO A 275 -2.12 16.46 -20.18
C PRO A 275 -2.65 15.15 -20.80
N GLN A 276 -1.98 14.62 -21.82
CA GLN A 276 -2.30 13.32 -22.44
C GLN A 276 -2.04 12.14 -21.49
N ILE A 277 -1.17 12.33 -20.49
CA ILE A 277 -0.84 11.31 -19.50
C ILE A 277 -1.89 11.35 -18.37
N GLN A 278 -2.51 10.21 -18.10
CA GLN A 278 -3.55 10.08 -17.08
C GLN A 278 -3.00 9.70 -15.70
N ALA A 279 -1.92 8.91 -15.67
CA ALA A 279 -1.18 8.59 -14.47
C ALA A 279 0.29 8.38 -14.80
N PHE A 280 1.17 8.83 -13.90
CA PHE A 280 2.62 8.68 -14.04
C PHE A 280 3.23 8.68 -12.65
N SER A 281 3.79 7.55 -12.22
CA SER A 281 4.27 7.38 -10.86
C SER A 281 5.48 6.45 -10.80
N ALA A 282 6.42 6.78 -9.92
CA ALA A 282 7.47 5.85 -9.52
C ALA A 282 6.95 4.88 -8.45
N PHE A 283 7.44 3.64 -8.50
CA PHE A 283 7.11 2.59 -7.55
C PHE A 283 8.37 1.83 -7.15
N ASN A 284 8.30 1.19 -5.98
CA ASN A 284 9.29 0.23 -5.54
C ASN A 284 8.63 -0.95 -4.82
N SER A 285 9.24 -2.12 -4.93
CA SER A 285 8.87 -3.33 -4.18
C SER A 285 10.17 -3.94 -3.66
N ILE A 286 10.31 -4.12 -2.34
CA ILE A 286 11.56 -4.58 -1.70
C ILE A 286 11.31 -5.94 -1.03
N TYR A 287 12.15 -6.90 -1.36
CA TYR A 287 12.21 -8.26 -0.80
C TYR A 287 13.42 -8.40 0.14
N ASN A 288 13.63 -9.57 0.74
CA ASN A 288 14.73 -9.76 1.68
C ASN A 288 16.10 -9.44 1.04
N ASP A 289 16.38 -9.99 -0.14
CA ASP A 289 17.70 -9.91 -0.78
C ASP A 289 17.74 -9.15 -2.12
N THR A 290 16.58 -8.71 -2.61
CA THR A 290 16.46 -7.96 -3.86
C THR A 290 15.27 -6.99 -3.81
N GLY A 291 15.08 -6.20 -4.86
CA GLY A 291 14.00 -5.25 -4.99
C GLY A 291 13.81 -4.85 -6.44
N VAL A 292 12.72 -4.18 -6.71
CA VAL A 292 12.37 -3.64 -8.03
C VAL A 292 12.03 -2.18 -7.85
N PHE A 293 12.56 -1.35 -8.75
CA PHE A 293 12.25 0.07 -8.83
C PHE A 293 11.89 0.44 -10.25
N GLY A 294 10.86 1.26 -10.42
CA GLY A 294 10.42 1.60 -11.76
C GLY A 294 9.48 2.79 -11.82
N ILE A 295 9.07 3.10 -13.04
CA ILE A 295 8.04 4.07 -13.37
C ILE A 295 6.92 3.36 -14.08
N HIS A 296 5.69 3.59 -13.64
CA HIS A 296 4.47 3.21 -14.32
C HIS A 296 3.79 4.45 -14.93
N ALA A 297 3.32 4.31 -16.16
CA ALA A 297 2.58 5.32 -16.90
C ALA A 297 1.27 4.75 -17.45
N THR A 298 0.21 5.54 -17.41
CA THR A 298 -1.07 5.29 -18.08
C THR A 298 -1.37 6.44 -19.03
N THR A 299 -1.58 6.14 -20.29
CA THR A 299 -1.80 7.13 -21.36
C THR A 299 -2.71 6.58 -22.45
N GLY A 300 -3.12 7.42 -23.41
CA GLY A 300 -3.68 6.92 -24.67
C GLY A 300 -2.60 6.26 -25.54
N SER A 301 -3.02 5.30 -26.38
CA SER A 301 -2.15 4.46 -27.23
C SER A 301 -1.17 5.25 -28.09
N GLU A 302 -1.63 6.28 -28.80
CA GLU A 302 -0.79 7.09 -29.69
C GLU A 302 0.35 7.82 -28.96
N PHE A 303 0.17 8.11 -27.67
CA PHE A 303 1.16 8.81 -26.85
C PHE A 303 2.08 7.86 -26.07
N ALA A 304 1.84 6.54 -26.14
CA ALA A 304 2.66 5.54 -25.46
C ALA A 304 4.17 5.61 -25.78
N PRO A 305 4.62 5.79 -27.05
CA PRO A 305 6.05 5.96 -27.33
C PRO A 305 6.65 7.17 -26.58
N LYS A 306 5.92 8.29 -26.55
CA LYS A 306 6.38 9.51 -25.88
C LYS A 306 6.40 9.35 -24.36
N ALA A 307 5.43 8.65 -23.79
CA ALA A 307 5.40 8.34 -22.36
C ALA A 307 6.58 7.47 -21.93
N VAL A 308 6.95 6.47 -22.73
CA VAL A 308 8.15 5.65 -22.51
C VAL A 308 9.43 6.48 -22.58
N ASP A 309 9.52 7.39 -23.55
CA ASP A 309 10.65 8.32 -23.67
C ASP A 309 10.77 9.25 -22.46
N LEU A 310 9.65 9.70 -21.91
CA LEU A 310 9.61 10.52 -20.70
C LEU A 310 10.08 9.71 -19.48
N ALA A 311 9.60 8.48 -19.31
CA ALA A 311 10.03 7.60 -18.22
C ALA A 311 11.53 7.30 -18.28
N ALA A 312 12.05 6.94 -19.47
CA ALA A 312 13.48 6.73 -19.65
C ALA A 312 14.31 7.99 -19.37
N ARG A 313 13.85 9.16 -19.82
CA ARG A 313 14.54 10.43 -19.56
C ARG A 313 14.57 10.75 -18.06
N GLU A 314 13.47 10.57 -17.34
CA GLU A 314 13.43 10.85 -15.90
C GLU A 314 14.34 9.90 -15.11
N LEU A 315 14.36 8.61 -15.46
CA LEU A 315 15.26 7.61 -14.87
C LEU A 315 16.74 7.93 -15.14
N LEU A 316 17.09 8.32 -16.36
CA LEU A 316 18.46 8.75 -16.69
C LEU A 316 18.84 10.06 -15.97
N SER A 317 17.88 10.97 -15.83
CA SER A 317 18.06 12.28 -15.20
C SER A 317 18.39 12.14 -13.71
N ILE A 318 17.70 11.29 -12.94
CA ILE A 318 18.02 11.06 -11.52
C ILE A 318 19.39 10.37 -11.32
N ALA A 319 19.83 9.60 -12.32
CA ALA A 319 21.13 8.92 -12.34
C ALA A 319 22.26 9.79 -12.93
N THR A 320 22.05 11.10 -13.05
CA THR A 320 23.08 12.03 -13.51
C THR A 320 23.40 13.01 -12.37
N PRO A 321 24.67 13.14 -11.94
CA PRO A 321 25.05 14.07 -10.88
C PRO A 321 24.57 15.50 -11.14
N GLY A 322 24.07 16.16 -10.09
CA GLY A 322 23.61 17.56 -10.14
C GLY A 322 22.21 17.77 -10.72
N GLN A 323 21.53 16.71 -11.19
CA GLN A 323 20.14 16.81 -11.66
C GLN A 323 19.09 16.77 -10.53
N VAL A 324 19.49 16.44 -9.32
CA VAL A 324 18.66 16.50 -8.11
C VAL A 324 19.24 17.58 -7.21
N ASP A 325 18.43 18.56 -6.83
CA ASP A 325 18.84 19.63 -5.93
C ASP A 325 18.58 19.28 -4.45
N GLN A 326 19.21 20.05 -3.55
CA GLN A 326 19.10 19.81 -2.11
C GLN A 326 17.67 20.02 -1.60
N ALA A 327 16.91 20.97 -2.15
CA ALA A 327 15.54 21.25 -1.72
C ALA A 327 14.57 20.12 -2.09
N GLN A 328 14.79 19.43 -3.21
CA GLN A 328 14.09 18.22 -3.60
C GLN A 328 14.40 17.07 -2.63
N LEU A 329 15.68 16.86 -2.30
CA LEU A 329 16.10 15.84 -1.35
C LEU A 329 15.51 16.08 0.05
N ASP A 330 15.64 17.30 0.58
CA ASP A 330 15.14 17.63 1.92
C ASP A 330 13.63 17.42 2.01
N ARG A 331 12.88 17.87 1.00
CA ARG A 331 11.44 17.63 0.91
C ARG A 331 11.10 16.15 0.87
N ALA A 332 11.84 15.34 0.09
CA ALA A 332 11.60 13.91 0.01
C ALA A 332 11.88 13.20 1.34
N LYS A 333 12.94 13.60 2.05
CA LYS A 333 13.28 13.07 3.39
C LYS A 333 12.21 13.41 4.41
N GLU A 334 11.77 14.67 4.49
CA GLU A 334 10.71 15.07 5.42
C GLU A 334 9.38 14.38 5.08
N SER A 335 9.05 14.25 3.78
CA SER A 335 7.85 13.53 3.35
C SER A 335 7.92 12.04 3.68
N ALA A 336 9.08 11.40 3.54
CA ALA A 336 9.27 10.00 3.91
C ALA A 336 9.15 9.79 5.44
N LYS A 337 9.79 10.64 6.25
CA LYS A 337 9.68 10.60 7.71
C LYS A 337 8.23 10.81 8.18
N SER A 338 7.56 11.83 7.61
CA SER A 338 6.15 12.10 7.91
C SER A 338 5.27 10.90 7.56
N ALA A 339 5.46 10.29 6.39
CA ALA A 339 4.69 9.12 5.98
C ALA A 339 4.86 7.95 6.96
N VAL A 340 6.11 7.63 7.33
CA VAL A 340 6.40 6.55 8.30
C VAL A 340 5.72 6.82 9.64
N LEU A 341 5.87 8.02 10.20
CA LEU A 341 5.30 8.37 11.50
C LEU A 341 3.77 8.31 11.49
N MET A 342 3.14 8.90 10.47
CA MET A 342 1.67 8.91 10.34
C MET A 342 1.11 7.50 10.14
N TYR A 343 1.80 6.63 9.40
CA TYR A 343 1.35 5.25 9.22
C TYR A 343 1.39 4.45 10.54
N LEU A 344 2.38 4.70 11.39
CA LEU A 344 2.52 4.03 12.68
C LEU A 344 1.47 4.43 13.73
N GLU A 345 0.66 5.47 13.47
CA GLU A 345 -0.49 5.83 14.32
C GLU A 345 -1.60 4.78 14.26
N SER A 346 -1.73 4.08 13.12
CA SER A 346 -2.71 3.01 12.96
C SER A 346 -2.26 1.76 13.69
N ARG A 347 -3.06 1.28 14.66
CA ARG A 347 -2.74 0.07 15.42
C ARG A 347 -2.59 -1.17 14.54
N ILE A 348 -3.35 -1.26 13.45
CA ILE A 348 -3.29 -2.36 12.47
C ILE A 348 -1.93 -2.34 11.78
N VAL A 349 -1.49 -1.16 11.33
CA VAL A 349 -0.17 -0.98 10.70
C VAL A 349 0.94 -1.24 11.72
N ALA A 350 0.78 -0.81 12.97
CA ALA A 350 1.75 -1.07 14.03
C ALA A 350 1.93 -2.58 14.29
N SER A 351 0.84 -3.37 14.33
CA SER A 351 0.94 -4.83 14.42
C SER A 351 1.60 -5.45 13.18
N GLU A 352 1.25 -4.99 11.98
CA GLU A 352 1.88 -5.49 10.75
C GLU A 352 3.40 -5.19 10.74
N ASP A 353 3.79 -3.98 11.12
CA ASP A 353 5.18 -3.54 11.24
C ASP A 353 5.98 -4.44 12.20
N ILE A 354 5.46 -4.71 13.39
CA ILE A 354 6.07 -5.64 14.35
C ILE A 354 6.26 -7.01 13.69
N GLY A 355 5.22 -7.55 13.07
CA GLY A 355 5.24 -8.89 12.49
C GLY A 355 6.26 -9.01 11.36
N ARG A 356 6.26 -8.07 10.43
CA ARG A 356 7.14 -8.05 9.26
C ARG A 356 8.59 -7.81 9.63
N GLN A 357 8.88 -6.87 10.53
CA GLN A 357 10.26 -6.64 10.95
C GLN A 357 10.85 -7.87 11.65
N VAL A 358 10.08 -8.55 12.51
CA VAL A 358 10.55 -9.77 13.16
C VAL A 358 10.74 -10.90 12.15
N LEU A 359 9.88 -11.04 11.13
CA LEU A 359 10.08 -12.00 10.05
C LEU A 359 11.33 -11.71 9.20
N THR A 360 11.66 -10.44 8.97
CA THR A 360 12.78 -10.04 8.10
C THR A 360 14.11 -9.96 8.83
N TYR A 361 14.14 -9.39 10.04
CA TYR A 361 15.35 -9.08 10.81
C TYR A 361 15.52 -9.92 12.07
N GLY A 362 14.50 -10.67 12.48
CA GLY A 362 14.47 -11.38 13.78
C GLY A 362 14.15 -10.46 14.97
N GLU A 363 14.08 -9.15 14.75
CA GLU A 363 13.80 -8.14 15.76
C GLU A 363 12.97 -7.00 15.18
N ARG A 364 12.36 -6.19 16.06
CA ARG A 364 11.77 -4.91 15.65
C ARG A 364 12.75 -3.79 15.95
N LYS A 365 13.28 -3.19 14.90
CA LYS A 365 14.13 -2.01 15.00
C LYS A 365 13.28 -0.81 15.40
N PRO A 366 13.77 0.06 16.29
CA PRO A 366 13.02 1.23 16.73
C PRO A 366 12.83 2.22 15.57
N VAL A 367 11.75 3.01 15.58
CA VAL A 367 11.45 3.94 14.49
C VAL A 367 12.58 4.96 14.26
N GLU A 368 13.24 5.38 15.35
CA GLU A 368 14.38 6.30 15.34
C GLU A 368 15.54 5.79 14.49
N HIS A 369 15.70 4.48 14.39
CA HIS A 369 16.71 3.85 13.53
C HIS A 369 16.46 4.19 12.06
N PHE A 370 15.23 4.01 11.58
CA PHE A 370 14.83 4.31 10.21
C PHE A 370 14.82 5.83 9.94
N LEU A 371 14.38 6.64 10.90
CA LEU A 371 14.42 8.11 10.78
C LEU A 371 15.85 8.61 10.60
N LYS A 372 16.81 8.11 11.39
CA LYS A 372 18.23 8.43 11.25
C LYS A 372 18.80 7.97 9.91
N ALA A 373 18.39 6.79 9.44
CA ALA A 373 18.82 6.28 8.14
C ALA A 373 18.31 7.16 6.99
N ILE A 374 17.05 7.61 7.04
CA ILE A 374 16.48 8.58 6.09
C ILE A 374 17.24 9.92 6.16
N ASP A 375 17.49 10.43 7.37
CA ASP A 375 18.25 11.67 7.58
C ASP A 375 19.69 11.60 7.07
N GLY A 376 20.29 10.40 7.08
CA GLY A 376 21.62 10.16 6.56
C GLY A 376 21.72 10.09 5.03
N VAL A 377 20.60 10.06 4.30
CA VAL A 377 20.61 10.00 2.82
C VAL A 377 21.15 11.30 2.23
N THR A 378 22.14 11.17 1.34
CA THR A 378 22.77 12.28 0.62
C THR A 378 22.44 12.26 -0.88
N LEU A 379 22.65 13.39 -1.57
CA LEU A 379 22.54 13.48 -3.03
C LEU A 379 23.45 12.48 -3.74
N LYS A 380 24.65 12.24 -3.19
CA LYS A 380 25.60 11.28 -3.74
C LYS A 380 25.06 9.85 -3.62
N ASP A 381 24.51 9.47 -2.47
CA ASP A 381 23.91 8.14 -2.28
C ASP A 381 22.77 7.93 -3.29
N MET A 382 21.92 8.94 -3.50
CA MET A 382 20.84 8.90 -4.48
C MET A 382 21.35 8.69 -5.92
N THR A 383 22.30 9.50 -6.37
CA THR A 383 22.83 9.40 -7.73
C THR A 383 23.55 8.07 -7.94
N SER A 384 24.39 7.65 -6.99
CA SER A 384 25.10 6.37 -7.09
C SER A 384 24.15 5.16 -7.09
N LEU A 385 23.09 5.19 -6.28
CA LEU A 385 22.07 4.14 -6.32
C LEU A 385 21.33 4.14 -7.65
N ALA A 386 20.89 5.31 -8.13
CA ALA A 386 20.19 5.43 -9.41
C ALA A 386 21.07 4.97 -10.59
N GLU A 387 22.35 5.34 -10.63
CA GLU A 387 23.33 4.87 -11.61
C GLU A 387 23.47 3.35 -11.60
N LYS A 388 23.56 2.76 -10.41
CA LYS A 388 23.64 1.31 -10.25
C LYS A 388 22.38 0.62 -10.78
N ILE A 389 21.20 1.12 -10.42
CA ILE A 389 19.91 0.55 -10.83
C ILE A 389 19.78 0.53 -12.35
N ILE A 390 20.02 1.66 -13.02
CA ILE A 390 19.86 1.75 -14.48
C ILE A 390 20.94 1.00 -15.28
N SER A 391 22.03 0.57 -14.62
CA SER A 391 23.06 -0.26 -15.25
C SER A 391 22.67 -1.73 -15.36
N LEU A 392 21.62 -2.14 -14.64
CA LEU A 392 21.08 -3.49 -14.68
C LEU A 392 20.15 -3.68 -15.89
N PRO A 393 19.86 -4.94 -16.29
CA PRO A 393 18.94 -5.21 -17.39
C PRO A 393 17.57 -4.54 -17.19
N LEU A 394 17.01 -3.96 -18.25
CA LEU A 394 15.67 -3.38 -18.22
C LEU A 394 14.61 -4.49 -18.08
N THR A 395 13.60 -4.29 -17.24
CA THR A 395 12.31 -4.98 -17.36
C THR A 395 11.26 -4.01 -17.88
N MET A 396 10.48 -4.44 -18.87
CA MET A 396 9.41 -3.65 -19.46
C MET A 396 8.11 -4.48 -19.47
N ALA A 397 7.03 -3.92 -18.93
CA ALA A 397 5.70 -4.52 -19.01
C ALA A 397 4.72 -3.55 -19.66
N SER A 398 3.83 -4.07 -20.51
CA SER A 398 2.79 -3.28 -21.16
C SER A 398 1.47 -4.04 -21.26
N TRP A 399 0.36 -3.34 -21.06
CA TRP A 399 -1.00 -3.87 -21.10
C TRP A 399 -1.98 -2.86 -21.68
N GLY A 400 -2.97 -3.32 -22.45
CA GLY A 400 -3.99 -2.48 -23.09
C GLY A 400 -3.78 -2.41 -24.60
N ASP A 401 -3.96 -1.24 -25.20
CA ASP A 401 -3.60 -1.06 -26.62
C ASP A 401 -2.09 -0.84 -26.79
N VAL A 402 -1.36 -1.92 -27.07
CA VAL A 402 0.11 -1.95 -27.04
C VAL A 402 0.75 -1.83 -28.43
N ILE A 403 -0.04 -1.58 -29.47
CA ILE A 403 0.42 -1.52 -30.86
C ILE A 403 1.50 -0.45 -31.05
N HIS A 404 1.34 0.71 -30.41
CA HIS A 404 2.28 1.82 -30.49
C HIS A 404 3.41 1.75 -29.46
N VAL A 405 3.43 0.75 -28.59
CA VAL A 405 4.49 0.62 -27.58
C VAL A 405 5.82 0.24 -28.27
N PRO A 406 6.90 1.03 -28.09
CA PRO A 406 8.18 0.78 -28.75
C PRO A 406 8.75 -0.59 -28.39
N SER A 407 9.60 -1.17 -29.25
CA SER A 407 10.22 -2.47 -28.96
C SER A 407 11.13 -2.39 -27.74
N TYR A 408 11.23 -3.50 -27.00
CA TYR A 408 12.11 -3.63 -25.84
C TYR A 408 13.55 -3.22 -26.15
N GLU A 409 14.12 -3.64 -27.29
CA GLU A 409 15.49 -3.33 -27.69
C GLU A 409 15.68 -1.83 -27.98
N SER A 410 14.65 -1.15 -28.49
CA SER A 410 14.68 0.29 -28.71
C SER A 410 14.76 1.06 -27.38
N VAL A 411 14.00 0.61 -26.38
CA VAL A 411 13.96 1.24 -25.05
C VAL A 411 15.22 0.89 -24.25
N SER A 412 15.63 -0.38 -24.24
CA SER A 412 16.81 -0.87 -23.52
C SER A 412 18.10 -0.15 -23.97
N ARG A 413 18.27 0.10 -25.28
CA ARG A 413 19.40 0.87 -25.82
C ARG A 413 19.57 2.26 -25.20
N LYS A 414 18.52 2.88 -24.67
CA LYS A 414 18.59 4.19 -24.02
C LYS A 414 19.36 4.16 -22.70
N PHE A 415 19.42 3.00 -22.05
CA PHE A 415 20.12 2.80 -20.77
C PHE A 415 21.52 2.23 -20.97
N LEU A 416 21.75 1.50 -22.06
CA LEU A 416 23.06 0.93 -22.42
C LEU A 416 24.02 1.93 -23.07
N ALA A 417 23.52 3.01 -23.67
CA ALA A 417 24.32 3.98 -24.42
C ALA A 417 25.05 5.02 -23.54
N LYS A 418 25.44 4.65 -22.32
CA LYS A 418 26.21 5.51 -21.41
C LYS A 418 27.72 5.40 -21.64
#